data_AF-A0A1Y1JXB0-F1
#
_entry.id   AF-A0A1Y1JXB0-F1
#
_cell.length_a   1.000
_cell.length_b   1.000
_cell.length_c   1.000
_cell.angle_alpha   90.00
_cell.angle_beta   90.00
_cell.angle_gamma   90.00
#
_symmetry.space_group_name_H-M   'P 1'
#
loop_
_entity.id
_entity.type
_entity.pdbx_description
1 polymer ?
#
loop_
_entity_poly.entity_id
_entity_poly.type
_entity_poly.pdbx_seq_one_letter_code
_entity_poly.pdbx_strand_id
1 'polypeptide(L)'
;MLAQLGVRFLYNDDELNKLPSKKKYASFNNRDVGCSHSYFYEYVKSGLNQEKWQRDVSEEILNALCFIYNKKEKEDFNSDDCDYLYYWLNELIYTNITYHLHYIPVIKVLEFLLKSSDGRDICKYDEYYMNIENYRDIKKLF
;
A
#
# COMPACT_ATOMS: atom_id res chain seq x y z
N MET A 1 -36.96 -11.76 -18.41
CA MET A 1 -36.88 -10.30 -18.17
C MET A 1 -35.74 -10.08 -17.19
N LEU A 2 -34.68 -9.41 -17.65
CA LEU A 2 -33.40 -9.22 -16.95
C LEU A 2 -33.50 -8.08 -15.94
N ALA A 3 -32.86 -8.23 -14.78
CA ALA A 3 -32.43 -7.11 -13.94
C ALA A 3 -31.12 -7.46 -13.22
N GLN A 4 -30.00 -7.38 -13.95
CA GLN A 4 -28.67 -7.18 -13.36
C GLN A 4 -28.55 -5.68 -13.08
N LEU A 5 -28.70 -5.27 -11.83
CA LEU A 5 -28.36 -3.91 -11.38
C LEU A 5 -26.85 -3.83 -11.18
N GLY A 6 -26.13 -3.73 -12.31
CA GLY A 6 -24.71 -3.45 -12.34
C GLY A 6 -24.48 -1.97 -12.07
N VAL A 7 -23.74 -1.66 -11.02
CA VAL A 7 -23.06 -0.37 -10.83
C VAL A 7 -21.99 -0.27 -11.93
N ARG A 8 -22.38 0.16 -13.13
CA ARG A 8 -21.50 0.17 -14.30
C ARG A 8 -21.66 1.42 -15.16
N PHE A 9 -21.76 2.61 -14.56
CA PHE A 9 -21.77 3.85 -15.32
C PHE A 9 -21.30 5.02 -14.46
N LEU A 10 -20.01 5.36 -14.43
CA LEU A 10 -19.56 6.73 -14.11
C LEU A 10 -18.26 7.14 -14.81
N TYR A 11 -17.36 6.24 -15.22
CA TYR A 11 -16.12 6.61 -15.92
C TYR A 11 -15.74 5.60 -17.02
N ASN A 12 -15.29 6.09 -18.18
CA ASN A 12 -14.63 5.26 -19.20
C ASN A 12 -13.18 4.96 -18.76
N ASP A 13 -12.64 3.81 -19.21
CA ASP A 13 -11.31 3.31 -18.81
C ASP A 13 -10.18 4.35 -18.98
N ASP A 14 -10.26 5.20 -20.01
CA ASP A 14 -9.29 6.26 -20.28
C ASP A 14 -9.26 7.36 -19.20
N GLU A 15 -10.42 7.69 -18.62
CA GLU A 15 -10.50 8.66 -17.51
C GLU A 15 -9.99 8.03 -16.21
N LEU A 16 -10.34 6.76 -15.97
CA LEU A 16 -9.81 6.01 -14.82
C LEU A 16 -8.29 5.88 -14.87
N ASN A 17 -7.69 5.77 -16.06
CA ASN A 17 -6.24 5.69 -16.24
C ASN A 17 -5.51 7.02 -16.00
N LYS A 18 -6.23 8.15 -15.96
CA LYS A 18 -5.66 9.47 -15.63
C LYS A 18 -5.61 9.74 -14.13
N LEU A 19 -6.29 8.94 -13.31
CA LEU A 19 -6.35 9.12 -11.86
C LEU A 19 -4.95 9.14 -11.24
N PRO A 20 -4.64 10.11 -10.37
CA PRO A 20 -3.36 10.16 -9.66
C PRO A 20 -3.04 8.87 -8.91
N SER A 21 -4.04 8.25 -8.28
CA SER A 21 -3.91 6.96 -7.58
C SER A 21 -3.41 5.85 -8.49
N LYS A 22 -4.00 5.68 -9.69
CA LYS A 22 -3.53 4.67 -10.66
C LYS A 22 -2.08 4.88 -11.07
N LYS A 23 -1.66 6.13 -11.33
CA LYS A 23 -0.28 6.45 -11.68
C LYS A 23 0.69 6.15 -10.53
N LYS A 24 0.30 6.46 -9.28
CA LYS A 24 1.09 6.17 -8.09
C LYS A 24 1.20 4.67 -7.83
N TYR A 25 0.09 3.94 -7.91
CA TYR A 25 0.05 2.49 -7.70
C TYR A 25 0.88 1.74 -8.74
N ALA A 26 0.89 2.20 -9.99
CA ALA A 26 1.77 1.66 -11.02
C ALA A 26 3.26 1.84 -10.66
N SER A 27 3.61 2.94 -9.98
CA SER A 27 4.99 3.23 -9.57
C SER A 27 5.46 2.30 -8.43
N PHE A 28 4.55 1.87 -7.54
CA PHE A 28 4.85 0.92 -6.47
C PHE A 28 5.20 -0.48 -6.98
N ASN A 29 4.71 -0.85 -8.16
CA ASN A 29 5.02 -2.12 -8.82
C ASN A 29 6.34 -2.10 -9.60
N ASN A 30 7.12 -1.02 -9.52
CA ASN A 30 8.39 -0.93 -10.24
C ASN A 30 9.47 -1.80 -9.56
N ARG A 31 9.81 -2.93 -10.20
CA ARG A 31 10.77 -3.93 -9.70
C ARG A 31 12.23 -3.45 -9.70
N ASP A 32 12.53 -2.34 -10.35
CA ASP A 32 13.91 -1.81 -10.42
C ASP A 32 14.35 -1.09 -9.13
N VAL A 33 13.44 -0.94 -8.16
CA VAL A 33 13.65 -0.10 -6.97
C VAL A 33 13.90 -0.96 -5.74
N GLY A 34 15.10 -1.54 -5.65
CA GLY A 34 15.54 -2.28 -4.47
C GLY A 34 16.02 -1.36 -3.33
N CYS A 35 15.87 -1.83 -2.08
CA CYS A 35 16.37 -1.15 -0.88
C CYS A 35 16.86 -2.16 0.19
N SER A 36 17.49 -3.26 -0.22
CA SER A 36 17.91 -4.33 0.71
C SER A 36 18.88 -3.89 1.81
N HIS A 37 19.48 -2.70 1.67
CA HIS A 37 20.34 -2.07 2.67
C HIS A 37 19.55 -1.28 3.74
N SER A 38 18.25 -1.05 3.55
CA SER A 38 17.43 -0.31 4.51
C SER A 38 17.26 -1.14 5.79
N TYR A 39 17.25 -0.46 6.93
CA TYR A 39 17.14 -1.09 8.25
C TYR A 39 15.87 -1.97 8.37
N PHE A 40 14.78 -1.64 7.66
CA PHE A 40 13.51 -2.37 7.76
C PHE A 40 13.43 -3.60 6.86
N TYR A 41 14.26 -3.69 5.81
CA TYR A 41 14.02 -4.60 4.69
C TYR A 41 13.90 -6.07 5.12
N GLU A 42 14.90 -6.57 5.86
CA GLU A 42 14.90 -7.97 6.31
C GLU A 42 13.83 -8.25 7.37
N TYR A 43 13.47 -7.26 8.20
CA TYR A 43 12.37 -7.41 9.16
C TYR A 43 11.02 -7.54 8.44
N VAL A 44 10.74 -6.68 7.47
CA VAL A 44 9.51 -6.77 6.67
C VAL A 44 9.46 -8.09 5.93
N LYS A 45 10.53 -8.43 5.21
CA LYS A 45 10.62 -9.66 4.43
C LYS A 45 10.37 -10.90 5.29
N SER A 46 11.00 -10.96 6.47
CA SER A 46 10.80 -12.06 7.43
C SER A 46 9.35 -12.14 7.93
N GLY A 47 8.74 -10.99 8.27
CA GLY A 47 7.34 -10.94 8.71
C GLY A 47 6.36 -11.39 7.62
N LEU A 48 6.53 -10.90 6.38
CA LEU A 48 5.67 -11.28 5.25
C LEU A 48 5.78 -12.77 4.91
N ASN A 49 6.96 -13.37 5.07
CA ASN A 49 7.18 -14.80 4.87
C ASN A 49 6.50 -15.70 5.92
N GLN A 50 6.12 -15.14 7.07
CA GLN A 50 5.38 -15.86 8.12
C GLN A 50 3.87 -15.85 7.85
N GLU A 51 3.40 -14.96 6.96
CA GLU A 51 1.99 -14.85 6.63
C GLU A 51 1.58 -15.84 5.55
N LYS A 52 0.31 -16.27 5.63
CA LYS A 52 -0.29 -17.10 4.60
C LYS A 52 -1.06 -16.21 3.63
N TRP A 53 -0.68 -16.26 2.36
CA TRP A 53 -1.30 -15.48 1.29
C TRP A 53 -2.15 -16.35 0.37
N GLN A 54 -3.29 -15.83 -0.10
CA GLN A 54 -4.07 -16.41 -1.20
C GLN A 54 -3.29 -16.32 -2.51
N ARG A 55 -2.63 -15.19 -2.71
CA ARG A 55 -1.62 -14.93 -3.73
C ARG A 55 -0.48 -14.21 -3.04
N ASP A 56 0.74 -14.73 -3.17
CA ASP A 56 1.90 -14.08 -2.57
C ASP A 56 2.06 -12.66 -3.14
N VAL A 57 2.11 -11.69 -2.24
CA VAL A 57 2.25 -10.26 -2.50
C VAL A 57 3.48 -9.66 -1.82
N SER A 58 4.35 -10.51 -1.27
CA SER A 58 5.45 -10.09 -0.41
C SER A 58 6.46 -9.24 -1.18
N GLU A 59 6.74 -9.61 -2.44
CA GLU A 59 7.63 -8.86 -3.33
C GLU A 59 7.04 -7.48 -3.68
N GLU A 60 5.74 -7.40 -3.99
CA GLU A 60 5.07 -6.12 -4.28
C GLU A 60 5.10 -5.18 -3.07
N ILE A 61 4.84 -5.70 -1.86
CA ILE A 61 4.91 -4.91 -0.64
C ILE A 61 6.34 -4.36 -0.44
N LEU A 62 7.36 -5.21 -0.57
CA LEU A 62 8.75 -4.78 -0.43
C LEU A 62 9.14 -3.72 -1.47
N ASN A 63 8.75 -3.90 -2.74
CA ASN A 63 9.03 -2.93 -3.81
C ASN A 63 8.38 -1.58 -3.53
N ALA A 64 7.13 -1.56 -3.06
CA ALA A 64 6.43 -0.33 -2.72
C ALA A 64 7.10 0.44 -1.56
N LEU A 65 7.50 -0.28 -0.50
CA LEU A 65 8.23 0.29 0.62
C LEU A 65 9.59 0.84 0.17
N CYS A 66 10.32 0.10 -0.66
CA CYS A 66 11.59 0.53 -1.22
C CYS A 66 11.46 1.73 -2.15
N PHE A 67 10.39 1.80 -2.94
CA PHE A 67 10.09 2.95 -3.77
C PHE A 67 9.98 4.22 -2.93
N ILE A 68 9.20 4.18 -1.85
CA ILE A 68 8.98 5.32 -0.96
C ILE A 68 10.25 5.69 -0.20
N TYR A 69 10.96 4.70 0.35
CA TYR A 69 12.25 4.92 1.01
C TYR A 69 13.28 5.60 0.10
N ASN A 70 13.48 5.07 -1.11
CA ASN A 70 14.44 5.62 -2.06
C ASN A 70 14.05 7.02 -2.54
N LYS A 71 12.74 7.29 -2.68
CA LYS A 71 12.23 8.62 -3.03
C LYS A 71 12.48 9.63 -1.92
N LYS A 72 12.31 9.21 -0.65
CA LYS A 72 12.62 10.01 0.54
C LYS A 72 14.11 10.36 0.65
N GLU A 73 14.99 9.41 0.37
CA GLU A 73 16.45 9.61 0.41
C GLU A 73 16.94 10.52 -0.74
N LYS A 74 16.22 10.57 -1.87
CA LYS A 74 16.52 11.46 -3.02
C LYS A 74 15.92 12.86 -2.90
N GLU A 75 15.23 13.18 -1.81
CA GLU A 75 14.48 14.43 -1.61
C GLU A 75 13.39 14.73 -2.67
N ASP A 76 13.00 13.76 -3.50
CA ASP A 76 11.90 13.88 -4.48
C ASP A 76 10.52 13.55 -3.84
N PHE A 77 10.45 13.48 -2.51
CA PHE A 77 9.33 12.94 -1.76
C PHE A 77 8.23 13.98 -1.50
N ASN A 78 6.98 13.63 -1.84
CA ASN A 78 5.79 14.39 -1.50
C ASN A 78 5.07 13.71 -0.33
N SER A 79 4.54 14.48 0.62
CA SER A 79 3.74 13.96 1.75
C SER A 79 2.64 13.01 1.29
N ASP A 80 1.97 13.33 0.18
CA ASP A 80 0.86 12.55 -0.35
C ASP A 80 1.31 11.15 -0.83
N ASP A 81 2.60 10.93 -1.09
CA ASP A 81 3.12 9.62 -1.48
C ASP A 81 2.84 8.56 -0.40
N CYS A 82 2.85 8.97 0.88
CA CYS A 82 2.53 8.08 1.99
C CYS A 82 1.04 7.76 2.07
N ASP A 83 0.17 8.72 1.77
CA ASP A 83 -1.26 8.46 1.71
C ASP A 83 -1.55 7.39 0.64
N TYR A 84 -1.03 7.58 -0.58
CA TYR A 84 -1.17 6.59 -1.64
C TYR A 84 -0.60 5.22 -1.24
N LEU A 85 0.57 5.19 -0.60
CA LEU A 85 1.17 3.95 -0.11
C LEU A 85 0.25 3.25 0.90
N TYR A 86 -0.28 3.97 1.88
CA TYR A 86 -1.15 3.40 2.90
C TYR A 86 -2.42 2.82 2.29
N TYR A 87 -3.10 3.54 1.41
CA TYR A 87 -4.27 2.99 0.70
C TYR A 87 -3.93 1.73 -0.09
N TRP A 88 -2.81 1.75 -0.82
CA TRP A 88 -2.38 0.63 -1.64
C TRP A 88 -2.02 -0.61 -0.81
N LEU A 89 -1.30 -0.43 0.31
CA LEU A 89 -0.97 -1.51 1.24
C LEU A 89 -2.22 -2.12 1.89
N ASN A 90 -3.15 -1.27 2.34
CA ASN A 90 -4.43 -1.71 2.89
C ASN A 90 -5.18 -2.57 1.87
N GLU A 91 -5.27 -2.12 0.60
CA GLU A 91 -5.93 -2.89 -0.46
C GLU A 91 -5.26 -4.23 -0.74
N LEU A 92 -3.95 -4.19 -0.97
CA LEU A 92 -3.18 -5.35 -1.39
C LEU A 92 -3.20 -6.43 -0.30
N ILE A 93 -2.97 -6.04 0.96
CA ILE A 93 -2.92 -6.98 2.08
C ILE A 93 -4.32 -7.51 2.38
N TYR A 94 -5.34 -6.65 2.44
CA TYR A 94 -6.71 -7.09 2.74
C TYR A 94 -7.22 -8.11 1.72
N THR A 95 -6.89 -7.90 0.45
CA THR A 95 -7.35 -8.76 -0.65
C THR A 95 -6.63 -10.10 -0.70
N ASN A 96 -5.35 -10.15 -0.30
CA ASN A 96 -4.51 -11.32 -0.52
C ASN A 96 -4.17 -12.09 0.76
N ILE A 97 -4.40 -11.56 1.95
CA ILE A 97 -4.12 -12.29 3.20
C ILE A 97 -5.15 -13.42 3.41
N THR A 98 -4.68 -14.60 3.80
CA THR A 98 -5.58 -15.76 4.04
C THR A 98 -6.34 -15.59 5.35
N TYR A 99 -5.64 -15.13 6.39
CA TYR A 99 -6.21 -14.97 7.72
C TYR A 99 -6.46 -13.48 7.99
N HIS A 100 -7.69 -13.01 7.76
CA HIS A 100 -8.04 -11.59 7.96
C HIS A 100 -7.76 -11.08 9.38
N LEU A 101 -7.68 -11.95 10.39
CA LEU A 101 -7.31 -11.57 11.76
C LEU A 101 -5.86 -11.05 11.87
N HIS A 102 -4.99 -11.41 10.93
CA HIS A 102 -3.60 -10.91 10.85
C HIS A 102 -3.47 -9.59 10.07
N TYR A 103 -4.53 -9.14 9.39
CA TYR A 103 -4.50 -7.92 8.59
C TYR A 103 -4.05 -6.68 9.38
N ILE A 104 -4.73 -6.41 10.51
CA ILE A 104 -4.41 -5.26 11.36
C ILE A 104 -2.97 -5.35 11.91
N PRO A 105 -2.53 -6.49 12.49
CA PRO A 105 -1.13 -6.67 12.89
C PRO A 105 -0.12 -6.35 11.79
N VAL A 106 -0.31 -6.90 10.58
CA VAL A 106 0.61 -6.68 9.45
C VAL A 106 0.68 -5.20 9.09
N ILE A 107 -0.46 -4.54 8.90
CA ILE A 107 -0.52 -3.10 8.58
C ILE A 107 0.18 -2.26 9.65
N LYS A 108 -0.09 -2.53 10.94
CA LYS A 108 0.53 -1.79 12.05
C LYS A 108 2.05 -1.93 12.08
N VAL A 109 2.59 -3.10 11.76
CA VAL A 109 4.04 -3.31 11.67
C VAL A 109 4.63 -2.48 10.53
N LEU A 110 4.00 -2.49 9.35
CA LEU A 110 4.45 -1.69 8.21
C LEU A 110 4.40 -0.19 8.51
N GLU A 111 3.32 0.28 9.13
CA GLU A 111 3.16 1.67 9.58
C GLU A 111 4.24 2.06 10.59
N PHE A 112 4.50 1.22 11.59
CA PHE A 112 5.54 1.46 12.58
C PHE A 112 6.91 1.61 11.93
N LEU A 113 7.25 0.71 10.99
CA LEU A 113 8.52 0.76 10.29
C LEU A 113 8.66 2.04 9.47
N LEU A 114 7.62 2.44 8.73
CA LEU A 114 7.62 3.69 7.96
C LEU A 114 7.76 4.95 8.84
N LYS A 115 7.40 4.89 10.12
CA LYS A 115 7.58 5.97 11.10
C LYS A 115 8.93 5.94 11.82
N SER A 116 9.77 4.92 11.64
CA SER A 116 10.95 4.73 12.50
C SER A 116 12.18 4.30 11.69
N SER A 117 12.70 5.20 10.85
CA SER A 117 13.89 4.99 10.02
C SER A 117 15.12 5.73 10.53
N ASP A 118 15.99 5.08 11.30
CA ASP A 118 17.27 5.65 11.75
C ASP A 118 17.14 7.07 12.34
N GLY A 119 16.05 7.32 13.08
CA GLY A 119 15.73 8.62 13.68
C GLY A 119 15.05 9.62 12.73
N ARG A 120 14.62 9.20 11.53
CA ARG A 120 13.81 9.97 10.57
C ARG A 120 12.51 9.22 10.26
N ASP A 121 11.41 9.96 10.17
CA ASP A 121 10.15 9.39 9.68
C ASP A 121 10.21 9.32 8.15
N ILE A 122 10.00 8.14 7.56
CA ILE A 122 9.84 8.00 6.09
C ILE A 122 8.48 8.57 5.72
N CYS A 123 7.44 8.07 6.39
CA CYS A 123 6.09 8.59 6.33
C CYS A 123 5.72 9.21 7.66
N LYS A 124 5.32 10.48 7.64
CA LYS A 124 4.63 11.07 8.78
C LYS A 124 3.23 10.50 8.83
N TYR A 125 2.81 10.10 10.01
CA TYR A 125 1.44 9.66 10.23
C TYR A 125 0.54 10.88 10.26
N ASP A 126 -0.09 11.19 9.13
CA ASP A 126 -1.27 12.04 9.15
C ASP A 126 -2.46 11.20 9.63
N GLU A 127 -3.36 11.84 10.37
CA GLU A 127 -4.43 11.27 11.22
C GLU A 127 -5.50 10.43 10.50
N TYR A 128 -5.25 9.97 9.27
CA TYR A 128 -6.12 9.02 8.57
C TYR A 128 -5.98 7.62 9.17
N TYR A 129 -6.57 7.44 10.36
CA TYR A 129 -6.85 6.14 10.94
C TYR A 129 -7.89 5.42 10.07
N MET A 130 -7.41 4.79 8.98
CA MET A 130 -8.21 3.86 8.21
C MET A 130 -8.31 2.55 8.98
N ASN A 131 -9.38 2.39 9.75
CA ASN A 131 -9.74 1.07 10.26
C ASN A 131 -10.39 0.22 9.15
N ILE A 132 -10.45 -1.10 9.34
CA ILE A 132 -11.13 -2.04 8.42
C ILE A 132 -12.55 -1.57 8.09
N GLU A 133 -13.24 -0.96 9.06
CA GLU A 133 -14.64 -0.55 8.95
C GLU A 133 -14.81 0.56 7.92
N ASN A 134 -13.92 1.57 7.93
CA ASN A 134 -14.03 2.74 7.06
C ASN A 134 -13.28 2.56 5.73
N TYR A 135 -12.28 1.67 5.67
CA TYR A 135 -11.52 1.42 4.43
C TYR A 135 -12.43 1.04 3.25
N ARG A 136 -13.42 0.16 3.49
CA ARG A 136 -14.37 -0.26 2.44
C ARG A 136 -15.23 0.87 1.91
N ASP A 137 -15.56 1.84 2.75
CA ASP A 137 -16.38 2.98 2.36
C ASP A 137 -15.54 4.05 1.66
N ILE A 138 -14.32 4.30 2.14
CA ILE A 138 -13.39 5.23 1.48
C ILE A 138 -12.96 4.68 0.12
N LYS A 139 -12.76 3.36 -0.02
CA LYS A 139 -12.42 2.74 -1.30
C LYS A 139 -13.45 3.05 -2.40
N LYS A 140 -14.72 3.27 -2.06
CA LYS A 140 -15.74 3.63 -3.06
C LYS A 140 -15.52 5.01 -3.69
N LEU A 141 -14.66 5.84 -3.09
CA LEU A 141 -14.33 7.19 -3.56
C LEU A 141 -13.13 7.20 -4.54
N PHE A 142 -12.45 6.06 -4.71
CA PHE A 142 -11.26 5.87 -5.55
C PHE A 142 -11.47 4.77 -6.60
#